data_AF-A0A0K9PYT0-F1
#
_entry.id   AF-A0A0K9PYT0-F1
#
_cell.length_a   1.000
_cell.length_b   1.000
_cell.length_c   1.000
_cell.angle_alpha   90.00
_cell.angle_beta   90.00
_cell.angle_gamma   90.00
#
_symmetry.space_group_name_H-M   'P 1'
#
loop_
_entity.id
_entity.type
_entity.pdbx_description
1 polymer ?
#
loop_
_entity_poly.entity_id
_entity_poly.type
_entity_poly.pdbx_seq_one_letter_code
_entity_poly.pdbx_strand_id
1 'polypeptide(L)'
;MVIDFVMAVCVAVGIGCFRFLLNAMFFKNFAIRILYNGNRPLKIDEARQVKIEKMSESMWKFSYFLIGVIWSVSIICNESWSRDIHDYFRGWPDHPLKVSMKLFYIWQCGIYIYSIVAILTWETRRKDFPIMLSHHIITIILIVYSYLVRIGCIIIALHDTCDIFLEVAKVLKYIQAEMGASIFFGIFAISWFLLRLVYFPFWVIRSSSYLSIEFISASENFIIMYYVFNSMLISLLFFHVYWWKLICSMILTQIKNRANVGEDVRSGHTFRLGFVGLCGSWYESWYRHK
;
A
#
# COMPACT_ATOMS: atom_id res chain seq x y z
N MET A 1 -24.99 0.62 -1.95
CA MET A 1 -23.86 1.55 -2.21
C MET A 1 -23.76 2.68 -1.18
N VAL A 2 -24.74 3.60 -1.04
CA VAL A 2 -24.64 4.71 -0.06
C VAL A 2 -24.51 4.23 1.39
N ILE A 3 -25.37 3.31 1.83
CA ILE A 3 -25.28 2.72 3.17
C ILE A 3 -23.93 2.03 3.37
N ASP A 4 -23.41 1.38 2.33
CA ASP A 4 -22.13 0.67 2.38
C ASP A 4 -20.94 1.63 2.51
N PHE A 5 -21.01 2.78 1.86
CA PHE A 5 -20.03 3.86 2.02
C PHE A 5 -20.08 4.48 3.42
N VAL A 6 -21.28 4.72 3.96
CA VAL A 6 -21.44 5.18 5.35
C VAL A 6 -20.85 4.16 6.32
N MET A 7 -21.11 2.86 6.12
CA MET A 7 -20.48 1.79 6.90
C MET A 7 -18.95 1.81 6.75
N ALA A 8 -18.41 2.06 5.56
CA ALA A 8 -16.96 2.16 5.35
C ALA A 8 -16.35 3.32 6.14
N VAL A 9 -17.03 4.47 6.23
CA VAL A 9 -16.61 5.59 7.09
C VAL A 9 -16.64 5.21 8.57
N CYS A 10 -17.70 4.54 9.03
CA CYS A 10 -17.76 4.02 10.41
C CYS A 10 -16.63 3.03 10.69
N VAL A 11 -16.33 2.14 9.74
CA VAL A 11 -15.21 1.20 9.82
C VAL A 11 -13.88 1.94 9.88
N ALA A 12 -13.67 3.01 9.10
CA ALA A 12 -12.46 3.83 9.15
C ALA A 12 -12.22 4.44 10.54
N VAL A 13 -13.27 4.97 11.18
CA VAL A 13 -13.20 5.49 12.56
C VAL A 13 -12.88 4.35 13.54
N GLY A 14 -13.55 3.22 13.41
CA GLY A 14 -13.31 2.03 14.23
C GLY A 14 -11.87 1.51 14.12
N ILE A 15 -11.32 1.47 12.90
CA ILE A 15 -9.93 1.12 12.60
C ILE A 15 -8.96 2.08 13.30
N GLY A 16 -9.24 3.38 13.28
CA GLY A 16 -8.46 4.39 14.00
C GLY A 16 -8.42 4.11 15.51
N CYS A 17 -9.59 3.91 16.15
CA CYS A 17 -9.68 3.56 17.57
C CYS A 17 -8.96 2.25 17.88
N PHE A 18 -9.18 1.22 17.05
CA PHE A 18 -8.57 -0.09 17.20
C PHE A 18 -7.05 -0.05 17.08
N ARG A 19 -6.51 0.78 16.17
CA ARG A 19 -5.07 1.04 16.08
C ARG A 19 -4.51 1.56 17.40
N PHE A 20 -5.12 2.59 17.98
CA PHE A 20 -4.61 3.17 19.24
C PHE A 20 -4.62 2.13 20.36
N LEU A 21 -5.68 1.33 20.45
CA LEU A 21 -5.80 0.24 21.42
C LEU A 21 -4.73 -0.84 21.21
N LEU A 22 -4.61 -1.40 20.00
CA LEU A 22 -3.60 -2.41 19.69
C LEU A 22 -2.18 -1.90 19.83
N ASN A 23 -1.93 -0.64 19.48
CA ASN A 23 -0.63 -0.02 19.65
C ASN A 23 -0.24 0.03 21.14
N ALA A 24 -1.17 0.47 21.99
CA ALA A 24 -0.95 0.55 23.43
C ALA A 24 -0.75 -0.83 24.08
N MET A 25 -1.56 -1.82 23.68
CA MET A 25 -1.53 -3.15 24.30
C MET A 25 -0.43 -4.06 23.75
N PHE A 26 -0.22 -4.06 22.44
CA PHE A 26 0.57 -5.07 21.74
C PHE A 26 1.79 -4.48 21.02
N PHE A 27 1.59 -3.64 20.00
CA PHE A 27 2.70 -3.26 19.12
C PHE A 27 3.83 -2.50 19.82
N LYS A 28 3.50 -1.56 20.71
CA LYS A 28 4.53 -0.81 21.46
C LYS A 28 5.30 -1.72 22.41
N ASN A 29 4.58 -2.57 23.16
CA ASN A 29 5.18 -3.51 24.10
C ASN A 29 6.06 -4.54 23.39
N PHE A 30 5.60 -5.04 22.25
CA PHE A 30 6.34 -5.96 21.42
C PHE A 30 7.59 -5.32 20.80
N ALA A 31 7.48 -4.09 20.29
CA ALA A 31 8.61 -3.34 19.76
C ALA A 31 9.69 -3.07 20.82
N ILE A 32 9.29 -2.67 22.04
CA ILE A 32 10.22 -2.54 23.17
C ILE A 32 10.86 -3.89 23.50
N ARG A 33 10.07 -4.96 23.61
CA ARG A 33 10.59 -6.29 23.94
C ARG A 33 11.64 -6.76 22.94
N ILE A 34 11.41 -6.56 21.64
CA ILE A 34 12.36 -6.95 20.60
C ILE A 34 13.60 -6.06 20.61
N LEU A 35 13.44 -4.74 20.64
CA LEU A 35 14.58 -3.81 20.57
C LEU A 35 15.51 -3.90 21.79
N TYR A 36 14.99 -4.39 22.92
CA TYR A 36 15.76 -4.54 24.15
C TYR A 36 16.00 -6.02 24.54
N ASN A 37 15.78 -6.98 23.63
CA ASN A 37 15.96 -8.42 23.89
C ASN A 37 15.28 -8.90 25.19
N GLY A 38 14.10 -8.37 25.50
CA GLY A 38 13.33 -8.70 26.71
C GLY A 38 13.61 -7.82 27.93
N ASN A 39 14.66 -7.00 27.93
CA ASN A 39 14.97 -6.10 29.04
C ASN A 39 14.08 -4.86 29.00
N ARG A 40 13.53 -4.43 30.14
CA ARG A 40 12.77 -3.17 30.20
C ARG A 40 13.72 -2.00 30.43
N PRO A 41 13.81 -1.03 29.51
CA PRO A 41 14.66 0.15 29.72
C PRO A 41 14.12 1.03 30.84
N LEU A 42 15.03 1.56 31.67
CA LEU A 42 14.72 2.58 32.69
C LEU A 42 14.44 3.95 32.05
N LYS A 43 15.09 4.26 30.92
CA LYS A 43 14.88 5.49 30.14
C LYS A 43 14.96 5.18 28.65
N ILE A 44 14.00 5.71 27.87
CA ILE A 44 13.99 5.62 26.42
C ILE A 44 14.42 6.99 25.87
N ASP A 45 15.49 7.01 25.09
CA ASP A 45 15.97 8.19 24.39
C ASP A 45 15.05 8.54 23.19
N GLU A 46 15.03 9.81 22.77
CA GLU A 46 14.18 10.31 21.68
C GLU A 46 14.39 9.53 20.38
N ALA A 47 15.64 9.24 20.01
CA ALA A 47 15.96 8.47 18.81
C ALA A 47 15.38 7.05 18.85
N ARG A 48 15.34 6.43 20.04
CA ARG A 48 14.75 5.10 20.23
C ARG A 48 13.22 5.16 20.26
N GLN A 49 12.65 6.21 20.83
CA GLN A 49 11.20 6.43 20.85
C GLN A 49 10.64 6.53 19.42
N VAL A 50 11.29 7.32 18.55
CA VAL A 50 10.94 7.43 17.13
C VAL A 50 11.03 6.07 16.42
N LYS A 51 12.04 5.25 16.77
CA LYS A 51 12.24 3.92 16.20
C LYS A 51 11.13 2.95 16.63
N ILE A 52 10.72 2.99 17.89
CA ILE A 52 9.60 2.20 18.41
C ILE A 52 8.31 2.57 17.68
N GLU A 53 8.03 3.87 17.53
CA GLU A 53 6.82 4.35 16.85
C GLU A 53 6.77 3.92 15.38
N LYS A 54 7.87 4.07 14.64
CA LYS A 54 7.98 3.61 13.25
C LYS A 54 7.82 2.10 13.13
N MET A 55 8.41 1.33 14.05
CA MET A 55 8.25 -0.13 14.08
C MET A 55 6.80 -0.52 14.35
N SER A 56 6.15 0.10 15.34
CA SER A 56 4.74 -0.18 15.66
C SER A 56 3.81 0.21 14.53
N GLU A 57 4.09 1.31 13.82
CA GLU A 57 3.36 1.68 12.61
C GLU A 57 3.50 0.63 11.51
N SER A 58 4.72 0.15 11.25
CA SER A 58 4.95 -0.92 10.28
C SER A 58 4.26 -2.23 10.65
N MET A 59 4.23 -2.60 11.94
CA MET A 59 3.51 -3.79 12.41
C MET A 59 2.00 -3.67 12.25
N TRP A 60 1.44 -2.48 12.49
CA TRP A 60 0.03 -2.18 12.21
C TRP A 60 -0.28 -2.32 10.72
N LYS A 61 0.57 -1.72 9.86
CA LYS A 61 0.44 -1.82 8.40
C LYS A 61 0.50 -3.27 7.92
N PHE A 62 1.47 -4.03 8.40
CA PHE A 62 1.60 -5.46 8.13
C PHE A 62 0.32 -6.24 8.48
N SER A 63 -0.28 -5.96 9.64
CA SER A 63 -1.43 -6.72 10.14
C SER A 63 -2.65 -6.56 9.24
N TYR A 64 -3.00 -5.33 8.85
CA TYR A 64 -4.16 -5.16 7.96
C TYR A 64 -3.85 -5.63 6.52
N PHE A 65 -2.63 -5.45 5.99
CA PHE A 65 -2.30 -6.01 4.67
C PHE A 65 -2.40 -7.53 4.65
N LEU A 66 -1.91 -8.20 5.71
CA LEU A 66 -2.00 -9.66 5.83
C LEU A 66 -3.46 -10.14 5.88
N ILE A 67 -4.30 -9.50 6.70
CA ILE A 67 -5.73 -9.82 6.78
C ILE A 67 -6.41 -9.60 5.43
N GLY A 68 -6.13 -8.49 4.75
CA GLY A 68 -6.70 -8.17 3.45
C GLY A 68 -6.32 -9.17 2.36
N VAL A 69 -5.06 -9.58 2.32
CA VAL A 69 -4.57 -10.59 1.36
C VAL A 69 -5.20 -11.96 1.64
N ILE A 70 -5.24 -12.42 2.89
CA ILE A 70 -5.88 -13.70 3.23
C ILE A 70 -7.37 -13.70 2.84
N TRP A 71 -8.09 -12.62 3.15
CA TRP A 71 -9.52 -12.50 2.82
C TRP A 71 -9.74 -12.45 1.30
N SER A 72 -8.97 -11.64 0.58
CA SER A 72 -9.08 -11.54 -0.89
C SER A 72 -8.76 -12.86 -1.59
N VAL A 73 -7.70 -13.56 -1.18
CA VAL A 73 -7.35 -14.89 -1.70
C VAL A 73 -8.45 -15.91 -1.38
N SER A 74 -9.03 -15.86 -0.18
CA SER A 74 -10.16 -16.72 0.18
C SER A 74 -11.37 -16.50 -0.75
N ILE A 75 -11.70 -15.25 -1.08
CA ILE A 75 -12.75 -14.93 -2.05
C ILE A 75 -12.37 -15.47 -3.43
N ILE A 76 -11.16 -15.16 -3.92
CA ILE A 76 -10.70 -15.55 -5.25
C ILE A 76 -10.71 -17.09 -5.41
N CYS A 77 -10.26 -17.85 -4.42
CA CYS A 77 -10.21 -19.31 -4.49
C CYS A 77 -11.60 -19.98 -4.46
N ASN A 78 -12.57 -19.37 -3.76
CA ASN A 78 -13.92 -19.92 -3.59
C ASN A 78 -14.89 -19.54 -4.71
N GLU A 79 -14.59 -18.51 -5.48
CA GLU A 79 -15.45 -18.02 -6.54
C GLU A 79 -15.07 -18.60 -7.91
N SER A 80 -16.05 -19.09 -8.67
CA SER A 80 -15.80 -19.63 -10.01
C SER A 80 -15.40 -18.55 -11.01
N TRP A 81 -15.93 -17.33 -10.86
CA TRP A 81 -15.67 -16.21 -11.77
C TRP A 81 -14.21 -15.74 -11.76
N SER A 82 -13.42 -16.12 -10.76
CA SER A 82 -12.02 -15.70 -10.67
C SER A 82 -11.13 -16.43 -11.70
N ARG A 83 -11.56 -17.61 -12.15
CA ARG A 83 -10.79 -18.51 -13.03
C ARG A 83 -10.89 -18.12 -14.51
N ASP A 84 -11.98 -17.46 -14.88
CA ASP A 84 -12.22 -17.03 -16.26
C ASP A 84 -12.35 -15.50 -16.31
N ILE A 85 -11.51 -14.87 -17.14
CA ILE A 85 -11.53 -13.43 -17.36
C ILE A 85 -12.88 -12.96 -17.92
N HIS A 86 -13.58 -13.80 -18.71
CA HIS A 86 -14.89 -13.51 -19.29
C HIS A 86 -15.98 -13.31 -18.23
N ASP A 87 -15.81 -13.91 -17.05
CA ASP A 87 -16.77 -13.80 -15.95
C ASP A 87 -16.62 -12.54 -15.10
N TYR A 88 -15.59 -11.72 -15.35
CA TYR A 88 -15.35 -10.50 -14.55
C TYR A 88 -16.44 -9.43 -14.75
N PHE A 89 -17.03 -9.40 -15.95
CA PHE A 89 -18.03 -8.41 -16.37
C PHE A 89 -19.41 -9.04 -16.63
N ARG A 90 -19.54 -10.37 -16.49
CA ARG A 90 -20.80 -11.08 -16.76
C ARG A 90 -21.89 -10.66 -15.77
N GLY A 91 -23.06 -10.30 -16.32
CA GLY A 91 -24.22 -9.88 -15.54
C GLY A 91 -24.20 -8.42 -15.10
N TRP A 92 -23.27 -7.61 -15.62
CA TRP A 92 -23.30 -6.16 -15.43
C TRP A 92 -24.61 -5.55 -15.98
N PRO A 93 -25.19 -4.51 -15.35
CA PRO A 93 -24.74 -3.85 -14.11
C PRO A 93 -25.17 -4.60 -12.84
N ASP A 94 -26.26 -5.35 -12.90
CA ASP A 94 -26.97 -5.89 -11.74
C ASP A 94 -26.53 -7.31 -11.36
N HIS A 95 -25.22 -7.54 -11.34
CA HIS A 95 -24.71 -8.84 -10.93
C HIS A 95 -24.82 -8.97 -9.40
N PRO A 96 -25.30 -10.11 -8.87
CA PRO A 96 -25.41 -10.30 -7.43
C PRO A 96 -24.02 -10.42 -6.80
N LEU A 97 -23.68 -9.47 -5.92
CA LEU A 97 -22.49 -9.55 -5.07
C LEU A 97 -22.80 -10.35 -3.81
N LYS A 98 -21.98 -11.37 -3.55
CA LYS A 98 -22.06 -12.12 -2.29
C LYS A 98 -21.70 -11.21 -1.11
N VAL A 99 -22.33 -11.48 0.03
CA VAL A 99 -22.15 -10.72 1.26
C VAL A 99 -20.68 -10.65 1.69
N SER A 100 -19.91 -11.73 1.55
CA SER A 100 -18.47 -11.75 1.88
C SER A 100 -17.67 -10.71 1.07
N MET A 101 -17.90 -10.62 -0.24
CA MET A 101 -17.24 -9.67 -1.12
C MET A 101 -17.66 -8.23 -0.83
N LYS A 102 -18.95 -8.04 -0.51
CA LYS A 102 -19.49 -6.75 -0.07
C LYS A 102 -18.83 -6.26 1.22
N LEU A 103 -18.73 -7.13 2.24
CA LEU A 103 -18.07 -6.81 3.50
C LEU A 103 -16.57 -6.52 3.31
N PHE A 104 -15.91 -7.28 2.44
CA PHE A 104 -14.52 -7.06 2.08
C PHE A 104 -14.31 -5.67 1.46
N TYR A 105 -15.18 -5.22 0.54
CA TYR A 105 -15.10 -3.87 -0.03
C TYR A 105 -15.39 -2.75 0.96
N ILE A 106 -16.35 -2.94 1.87
CA ILE A 106 -16.61 -1.97 2.95
C ILE A 106 -15.36 -1.83 3.82
N TRP A 107 -14.77 -2.96 4.22
CA TRP A 107 -13.58 -2.98 5.06
C TRP A 107 -12.37 -2.35 4.37
N GLN A 108 -12.11 -2.70 3.10
CA GLN A 108 -11.02 -2.11 2.33
C GLN A 108 -11.23 -0.61 2.12
N CYS A 109 -12.43 -0.18 1.73
CA CYS A 109 -12.74 1.25 1.60
C CYS A 109 -12.48 1.99 2.92
N GLY A 110 -12.88 1.40 4.06
CA GLY A 110 -12.60 1.93 5.39
C GLY A 110 -11.11 2.05 5.69
N ILE A 111 -10.29 1.06 5.33
CA ILE A 111 -8.82 1.13 5.45
C ILE A 111 -8.24 2.29 4.64
N TYR A 112 -8.66 2.46 3.38
CA TYR A 112 -8.16 3.56 2.54
C TYR A 112 -8.60 4.94 3.04
N ILE A 113 -9.84 5.09 3.53
CA ILE A 113 -10.32 6.32 4.16
C ILE A 113 -9.50 6.63 5.43
N TYR A 114 -9.31 5.62 6.29
CA TYR A 114 -8.46 5.74 7.47
C TYR A 114 -7.03 6.18 7.09
N SER A 115 -6.46 5.60 6.04
CA SER A 115 -5.11 5.95 5.57
C SER A 115 -5.02 7.38 5.06
N ILE A 116 -6.03 7.91 4.37
CA ILE A 116 -6.07 9.34 4.00
C ILE A 116 -6.00 10.22 5.24
N VAL A 117 -6.84 9.95 6.24
CA VAL A 117 -6.82 10.71 7.50
C VAL A 117 -5.45 10.60 8.13
N ALA A 118 -4.88 9.39 8.18
CA ALA A 118 -3.57 9.14 8.77
C ALA A 118 -2.45 9.95 8.14
N ILE A 119 -2.45 10.06 6.81
CA ILE A 119 -1.41 10.79 6.09
C ILE A 119 -1.60 12.31 6.20
N LEU A 120 -2.84 12.76 6.38
CA LEU A 120 -3.12 14.18 6.61
C LEU A 120 -2.73 14.64 8.02
N THR A 121 -2.85 13.77 9.03
CA THR A 121 -2.74 14.15 10.45
C THR A 121 -1.44 13.74 11.13
N TRP A 122 -0.96 12.50 10.96
CA TRP A 122 0.12 11.94 11.78
C TRP A 122 1.24 11.23 11.01
N GLU A 123 1.07 10.84 9.75
CA GLU A 123 2.18 10.28 8.97
C GLU A 123 3.15 11.38 8.53
N THR A 124 4.46 11.11 8.61
CA THR A 124 5.48 12.07 8.20
C THR A 124 5.35 12.38 6.71
N ARG A 125 5.18 13.67 6.37
CA ARG A 125 5.10 14.11 4.97
C ARG A 125 6.40 13.83 4.24
N ARG A 126 6.33 12.93 3.26
CA ARG A 126 7.41 12.57 2.34
C ARG A 126 7.24 13.27 1.00
N LYS A 127 8.29 13.28 0.17
CA LYS A 127 8.28 13.92 -1.16
C LYS A 127 7.21 13.37 -2.11
N ASP A 128 6.75 12.15 -1.89
CA ASP A 128 5.71 11.47 -2.68
C ASP A 128 4.29 11.67 -2.12
N PHE A 129 4.09 12.55 -1.14
CA PHE A 129 2.79 12.86 -0.54
C PHE A 129 1.65 13.09 -1.55
N PRO A 130 1.77 13.98 -2.58
CA PRO A 130 0.65 14.24 -3.49
C PRO A 130 0.31 13.03 -4.37
N ILE A 131 1.31 12.24 -4.77
CA ILE A 131 1.13 11.02 -5.57
C ILE A 131 0.40 9.97 -4.73
N MET A 132 0.83 9.80 -3.49
CA MET A 132 0.26 8.83 -2.57
C MET A 132 -1.18 9.22 -2.16
N LEU A 133 -1.48 10.51 -1.94
CA LEU A 133 -2.85 10.97 -1.67
C LEU A 133 -3.76 10.75 -2.89
N SER A 134 -3.27 11.09 -4.08
CA SER A 134 -3.99 10.85 -5.35
C SER A 134 -4.27 9.37 -5.56
N HIS A 135 -3.31 8.50 -5.24
CA HIS A 135 -3.49 7.05 -5.26
C HIS A 135 -4.64 6.62 -4.34
N HIS A 136 -4.69 7.08 -3.09
CA HIS A 136 -5.76 6.70 -2.17
C HIS A 136 -7.14 7.16 -2.65
N ILE A 137 -7.24 8.37 -3.20
CA ILE A 137 -8.50 8.89 -3.77
C ILE A 137 -8.94 8.02 -4.95
N ILE A 138 -8.02 7.73 -5.89
CA ILE A 138 -8.31 6.88 -7.05
C ILE A 138 -8.73 5.47 -6.60
N THR A 139 -8.04 4.88 -5.63
CA THR A 139 -8.36 3.54 -5.13
C THR A 139 -9.72 3.51 -4.44
N ILE A 140 -10.10 4.52 -3.65
CA ILE A 140 -11.45 4.60 -3.06
C ILE A 140 -12.52 4.63 -4.15
N ILE A 141 -12.34 5.45 -5.19
CA ILE A 141 -13.28 5.52 -6.31
C ILE A 141 -13.34 4.16 -7.03
N LEU A 142 -12.20 3.52 -7.31
CA LEU A 142 -12.14 2.20 -7.92
C LEU A 142 -12.81 1.10 -7.08
N ILE A 143 -12.71 1.16 -5.74
CA ILE A 143 -13.44 0.25 -4.84
C ILE A 143 -14.95 0.45 -4.98
N VAL A 144 -15.43 1.69 -5.08
CA VAL A 144 -16.85 1.98 -5.34
C VAL A 144 -17.27 1.42 -6.71
N TYR A 145 -16.46 1.60 -7.76
CA TYR A 145 -16.71 0.97 -9.07
C TYR A 145 -16.69 -0.56 -9.03
N SER A 146 -15.92 -1.16 -8.11
CA SER A 146 -15.84 -2.62 -7.95
C SER A 146 -17.14 -3.24 -7.43
N TYR A 147 -18.12 -2.43 -6.98
CA TYR A 147 -19.47 -2.94 -6.73
C TYR A 147 -20.22 -3.29 -8.03
N LEU A 148 -19.77 -2.77 -9.17
CA LEU A 148 -20.34 -3.03 -10.47
C LEU A 148 -19.57 -4.11 -11.24
N VAL A 149 -18.29 -4.35 -10.89
CA VAL A 149 -17.42 -5.30 -11.59
C VAL A 149 -16.60 -6.16 -10.64
N ARG A 150 -16.52 -7.46 -10.89
CA ARG A 150 -15.89 -8.42 -9.95
C ARG A 150 -14.35 -8.34 -9.92
N ILE A 151 -13.76 -7.78 -10.99
CA ILE A 151 -12.31 -7.62 -11.15
C ILE A 151 -11.65 -6.84 -10.00
N GLY A 152 -12.41 -6.00 -9.29
CA GLY A 152 -11.92 -5.19 -8.17
C GLY A 152 -11.25 -5.99 -7.06
N CYS A 153 -11.73 -7.19 -6.74
CA CYS A 153 -11.12 -8.01 -5.69
C CYS A 153 -9.70 -8.47 -6.10
N ILE A 154 -9.51 -8.81 -7.38
CA ILE A 154 -8.21 -9.19 -7.94
C ILE A 154 -7.27 -7.98 -7.90
N ILE A 155 -7.77 -6.80 -8.29
CA ILE A 155 -6.99 -5.56 -8.23
C ILE A 155 -6.46 -5.35 -6.80
N ILE A 156 -7.33 -5.38 -5.80
CA ILE A 156 -6.93 -5.18 -4.39
C ILE A 156 -5.90 -6.24 -3.96
N ALA A 157 -6.14 -7.52 -4.26
CA ALA A 157 -5.24 -8.61 -3.89
C ALA A 157 -3.81 -8.40 -4.45
N LEU A 158 -3.70 -8.02 -5.73
CA LEU A 158 -2.42 -7.76 -6.39
C LEU A 158 -1.65 -6.61 -5.74
N HIS A 159 -2.36 -5.55 -5.34
CA HIS A 159 -1.73 -4.37 -4.76
C HIS A 159 -1.31 -4.67 -3.32
N ASP A 160 -2.17 -5.21 -2.47
CA ASP A 160 -1.86 -5.38 -1.04
C ASP A 160 -0.77 -6.43 -0.79
N THR A 161 -0.61 -7.43 -1.66
CA THR A 161 0.33 -8.56 -1.47
C THR A 161 1.78 -8.12 -1.30
N CYS A 162 2.26 -7.21 -2.16
CA CYS A 162 3.68 -6.82 -2.11
C CYS A 162 4.01 -5.93 -0.88
N ASP A 163 3.03 -5.19 -0.36
CA ASP A 163 3.25 -4.28 0.78
C ASP A 163 3.47 -5.05 2.09
N ILE A 164 3.02 -6.31 2.20
CA ILE A 164 3.36 -7.22 3.31
C ILE A 164 4.88 -7.36 3.43
N PHE A 165 5.56 -7.64 2.32
CA PHE A 165 7.02 -7.84 2.32
C PHE A 165 7.77 -6.54 2.68
N LEU A 166 7.25 -5.40 2.24
CA LEU A 166 7.81 -4.09 2.57
C LEU A 166 7.76 -3.81 4.08
N GLU A 167 6.63 -4.06 4.72
CA GLU A 167 6.48 -3.81 6.16
C GLU A 167 7.35 -4.76 6.99
N VAL A 168 7.50 -6.02 6.56
CA VAL A 168 8.46 -6.95 7.20
C VAL A 168 9.90 -6.46 7.04
N ALA A 169 10.30 -6.01 5.85
CA ALA A 169 11.64 -5.47 5.61
C ALA A 169 11.96 -4.27 6.51
N LYS A 170 10.99 -3.36 6.71
CA LYS A 170 11.13 -2.21 7.62
C LYS A 170 11.31 -2.65 9.06
N VAL A 171 10.48 -3.59 9.55
CA VAL A 171 10.61 -4.12 10.91
C VAL A 171 11.97 -4.76 11.12
N LEU A 172 12.45 -5.58 10.17
CA LEU A 172 13.78 -6.19 10.23
C LEU A 172 14.90 -5.15 10.23
N LYS A 173 14.75 -4.08 9.44
CA LYS A 173 15.69 -2.95 9.45
C LYS A 173 15.72 -2.24 10.79
N TYR A 174 14.57 -2.03 11.44
CA TYR A 174 14.54 -1.44 12.77
C TYR A 174 15.23 -2.35 13.80
N ILE A 175 15.12 -3.67 13.73
CA ILE A 175 15.81 -4.53 14.71
C ILE A 175 17.29 -4.78 14.36
N GLN A 176 17.85 -4.08 13.36
CA GLN A 176 19.23 -4.23 12.87
C GLN A 176 19.54 -5.62 12.27
N ALA A 177 18.51 -6.36 11.84
CA ALA A 177 18.66 -7.62 11.13
C ALA A 177 18.89 -7.37 9.63
N GLU A 178 20.06 -6.80 9.28
CA GLU A 178 20.37 -6.29 7.94
C GLU A 178 20.21 -7.33 6.83
N MET A 179 20.68 -8.56 7.04
CA MET A 179 20.54 -9.64 6.06
C MET A 179 19.06 -9.95 5.77
N GLY A 180 18.25 -10.07 6.82
CA GLY A 180 16.81 -10.31 6.69
C GLY A 180 16.09 -9.14 6.02
N ALA A 181 16.43 -7.90 6.40
CA ALA A 181 15.86 -6.70 5.80
C ALA A 181 16.15 -6.63 4.29
N SER A 182 17.38 -6.93 3.88
CA SER A 182 17.77 -6.97 2.46
C SER A 182 17.07 -8.08 1.68
N ILE A 183 16.92 -9.28 2.26
CA ILE A 183 16.17 -10.38 1.62
C ILE A 183 14.71 -10.00 1.39
N PHE A 184 14.00 -9.53 2.43
CA PHE A 184 12.60 -9.16 2.32
C PHE A 184 12.38 -7.94 1.41
N PHE A 185 13.32 -7.00 1.40
CA PHE A 185 13.29 -5.88 0.45
C PHE A 185 13.47 -6.35 -1.00
N GLY A 186 14.32 -7.35 -1.25
CA GLY A 186 14.46 -8.00 -2.55
C GLY A 186 13.17 -8.71 -3.00
N ILE A 187 12.53 -9.48 -2.10
CA ILE A 187 11.23 -10.13 -2.37
C ILE A 187 10.14 -9.09 -2.65
N PHE A 188 10.12 -7.99 -1.88
CA PHE A 188 9.25 -6.85 -2.13
C PHE A 188 9.45 -6.28 -3.55
N ALA A 189 10.69 -6.06 -3.98
CA ALA A 189 10.97 -5.52 -5.30
C ALA A 189 10.54 -6.48 -6.43
N ILE A 190 10.83 -7.78 -6.29
CA ILE A 190 10.42 -8.79 -7.28
C ILE A 190 8.90 -8.87 -7.36
N SER A 191 8.21 -8.95 -6.22
CA SER A 191 6.75 -8.99 -6.19
C SER A 191 6.11 -7.71 -6.72
N TRP A 192 6.68 -6.53 -6.43
CA TRP A 192 6.23 -5.26 -7.02
C TRP A 192 6.26 -5.31 -8.55
N PHE A 193 7.40 -5.73 -9.12
CA PHE A 193 7.55 -5.82 -10.57
C PHE A 193 6.53 -6.79 -11.18
N LEU A 194 6.46 -8.02 -10.66
CA LEU A 194 5.59 -9.05 -11.21
C LEU A 194 4.10 -8.70 -11.06
N LEU A 195 3.66 -8.23 -9.89
CA LEU A 195 2.23 -8.00 -9.64
C LEU A 195 1.76 -6.66 -10.24
N ARG A 196 2.49 -5.57 -10.04
CA ARG A 196 2.05 -4.22 -10.40
C ARG A 196 2.51 -3.75 -11.80
N LEU A 197 3.63 -4.27 -12.31
CA LEU A 197 4.15 -3.86 -13.63
C LEU A 197 4.00 -4.91 -14.73
N VAL A 198 3.79 -6.19 -14.37
CA VAL A 198 3.52 -7.25 -15.35
C VAL A 198 2.05 -7.66 -15.27
N TYR A 199 1.61 -8.26 -14.17
CA TYR A 199 0.28 -8.83 -14.10
C TYR A 199 -0.81 -7.75 -14.24
N PHE A 200 -0.71 -6.64 -13.51
CA PHE A 200 -1.70 -5.56 -13.57
C PHE A 200 -1.93 -5.00 -14.99
N PRO A 201 -0.94 -4.54 -15.77
CA PRO A 201 -1.20 -4.03 -17.11
C PRO A 201 -1.59 -5.13 -18.12
N PHE A 202 -0.91 -6.27 -18.12
CA PHE A 202 -1.11 -7.28 -19.17
C PHE A 202 -2.36 -8.14 -18.97
N TRP A 203 -2.87 -8.25 -17.73
CA TRP A 203 -4.08 -9.02 -17.43
C TRP A 203 -5.24 -8.13 -17.01
N VAL A 204 -5.08 -7.29 -15.99
CA VAL A 204 -6.19 -6.49 -15.45
C VAL A 204 -6.59 -5.38 -16.40
N ILE A 205 -5.63 -4.52 -16.80
CA ILE A 205 -5.94 -3.41 -17.72
C ILE A 205 -6.38 -3.97 -19.08
N ARG A 206 -5.70 -5.00 -19.60
CA ARG A 206 -6.11 -5.66 -20.85
C ARG A 206 -7.55 -6.21 -20.77
N SER A 207 -7.90 -6.92 -19.71
CA SER A 207 -9.26 -7.44 -19.51
C SER A 207 -10.27 -6.30 -19.42
N SER A 208 -10.01 -5.29 -18.60
CA SER A 208 -10.85 -4.10 -18.49
C SER A 208 -10.97 -3.30 -19.79
N SER A 209 -9.95 -3.25 -20.63
CA SER A 209 -9.96 -2.44 -21.85
C SER A 209 -10.57 -3.15 -23.04
N TYR A 210 -10.34 -4.46 -23.22
CA TYR A 210 -10.80 -5.20 -24.39
C TYR A 210 -12.09 -5.98 -24.14
N LEU A 211 -12.16 -6.70 -23.02
CA LEU A 211 -13.28 -7.62 -22.78
C LEU A 211 -14.53 -6.86 -22.32
N SER A 212 -14.36 -5.75 -21.60
CA SER A 212 -15.51 -4.92 -21.22
C SER A 212 -16.18 -4.24 -22.42
N ILE A 213 -15.50 -4.12 -23.58
CA ILE A 213 -16.05 -3.55 -24.81
C ILE A 213 -17.26 -4.36 -25.31
N GLU A 214 -17.24 -5.68 -25.11
CA GLU A 214 -18.35 -6.56 -25.49
C GLU A 214 -19.66 -6.16 -24.76
N PHE A 215 -19.54 -5.54 -23.58
CA PHE A 215 -20.65 -5.08 -22.77
C PHE A 215 -20.98 -3.59 -22.98
N ILE A 216 -20.16 -2.83 -23.74
CA ILE A 216 -20.40 -1.41 -24.07
C ILE A 216 -21.69 -1.21 -24.87
N SER A 217 -22.05 -2.18 -25.71
CA SER A 217 -23.23 -2.12 -26.58
C SER A 217 -24.57 -2.07 -25.82
N ALA A 218 -24.56 -2.26 -24.50
CA ALA A 218 -25.77 -2.37 -23.69
C ALA A 218 -26.33 -1.03 -23.17
N SER A 219 -25.53 0.06 -23.04
CA SER A 219 -26.03 1.37 -22.61
C SER A 219 -25.04 2.54 -22.79
N GLU A 220 -25.54 3.75 -23.02
CA GLU A 220 -24.71 4.98 -23.08
C GLU A 220 -23.99 5.28 -21.75
N ASN A 221 -24.62 4.99 -20.62
CA ASN A 221 -24.01 5.16 -19.30
C ASN A 221 -22.76 4.27 -19.10
N PHE A 222 -22.73 3.10 -19.74
CA PHE A 222 -21.57 2.20 -19.68
C PHE A 222 -20.34 2.82 -20.35
N ILE A 223 -20.51 3.59 -21.43
CA ILE A 223 -19.40 4.22 -22.17
C ILE A 223 -18.61 5.16 -21.26
N ILE A 224 -19.29 6.05 -20.53
CA ILE A 224 -18.65 7.00 -19.63
C ILE A 224 -17.94 6.25 -18.49
N MET A 225 -18.63 5.27 -17.88
CA MET A 225 -18.05 4.46 -16.81
C MET A 225 -16.80 3.68 -17.27
N TYR A 226 -16.82 3.14 -18.48
CA TYR A 226 -15.69 2.45 -19.11
C TYR A 226 -14.46 3.35 -19.21
N TYR A 227 -14.60 4.56 -19.76
CA TYR A 227 -13.46 5.48 -19.93
C TYR A 227 -12.92 5.97 -18.58
N VAL A 228 -13.81 6.31 -17.64
CA VAL A 228 -13.43 6.73 -16.29
C VAL A 228 -12.65 5.62 -15.59
N PHE A 229 -13.18 4.38 -15.58
CA PHE A 229 -12.54 3.24 -14.92
C PHE A 229 -11.17 2.93 -15.53
N ASN A 230 -11.07 2.81 -16.86
CA ASN A 230 -9.78 2.53 -17.51
C ASN A 230 -8.76 3.67 -17.30
N SER A 231 -9.18 4.94 -17.33
CA SER A 231 -8.28 6.07 -17.05
C SER A 231 -7.71 6.04 -15.63
N MET A 232 -8.50 5.62 -14.64
CA MET A 232 -8.06 5.47 -13.25
C MET A 232 -7.06 4.31 -13.10
N LEU A 233 -7.29 3.18 -13.77
CA LEU A 233 -6.33 2.06 -13.80
C LEU A 233 -5.00 2.45 -14.45
N ILE A 234 -5.05 3.20 -15.56
CA ILE A 234 -3.85 3.73 -16.21
C ILE A 234 -3.12 4.73 -15.30
N SER A 235 -3.86 5.60 -14.60
CA SER A 235 -3.28 6.53 -13.62
C SER A 235 -2.56 5.78 -12.48
N LEU A 236 -3.15 4.69 -11.97
CA LEU A 236 -2.49 3.81 -11.01
C LEU A 236 -1.20 3.22 -11.57
N LEU A 237 -1.19 2.76 -12.82
CA LEU A 237 0.01 2.22 -13.46
C LEU A 237 1.14 3.27 -13.51
N PHE A 238 0.82 4.53 -13.84
CA PHE A 238 1.81 5.62 -13.82
C PHE A 238 2.43 5.80 -12.44
N PHE A 239 1.63 5.74 -11.38
CA PHE A 239 2.14 5.80 -10.01
C PHE A 239 3.04 4.60 -9.69
N HIS A 240 2.67 3.39 -10.13
CA HIS A 240 3.52 2.20 -9.92
C HIS A 240 4.86 2.29 -10.64
N VAL A 241 4.90 2.85 -11.85
CA VAL A 241 6.14 3.10 -12.59
C VAL A 241 7.00 4.14 -11.86
N TYR A 242 6.39 5.19 -11.30
CA TYR A 242 7.11 6.18 -10.50
C TYR A 242 7.76 5.54 -9.26
N TRP A 243 7.01 4.79 -8.46
CA TRP A 243 7.57 4.13 -7.28
C TRP A 243 8.58 3.04 -7.64
N TRP A 244 8.40 2.34 -8.76
CA TRP A 244 9.40 1.38 -9.25
C TRP A 244 10.76 2.03 -9.48
N LYS A 245 10.81 3.23 -10.06
CA LYS A 245 12.06 3.99 -10.21
C LYS A 245 12.73 4.27 -8.86
N LEU A 246 11.95 4.57 -7.82
CA LEU A 246 12.48 4.76 -6.46
C LEU A 246 13.01 3.46 -5.85
N ILE A 247 12.30 2.35 -6.04
CA ILE A 247 12.73 1.03 -5.58
C ILE A 247 14.06 0.65 -6.25
N CYS A 248 14.18 0.79 -7.57
CA CYS A 248 15.44 0.57 -8.28
C CYS A 248 16.56 1.48 -7.77
N SER A 249 16.28 2.75 -7.51
CA SER A 249 17.27 3.68 -6.95
C SER A 249 17.77 3.22 -5.57
N MET A 250 16.88 2.70 -4.72
CA MET A 250 17.25 2.14 -3.42
C MET A 250 18.11 0.87 -3.58
N ILE A 251 17.73 -0.06 -4.46
CA ILE A 251 18.51 -1.27 -4.74
C ILE A 251 19.92 -0.94 -5.24
N LEU A 252 20.04 -0.02 -6.20
CA LEU A 252 21.35 0.42 -6.72
C LEU A 252 22.22 1.02 -5.61
N THR A 253 21.61 1.74 -4.67
CA THR A 253 22.30 2.29 -3.50
C THR A 253 22.75 1.19 -2.54
N GLN A 254 21.90 0.18 -2.30
CA GLN A 254 22.24 -0.98 -1.46
C GLN A 254 23.40 -1.80 -2.04
N ILE A 255 23.43 -1.99 -3.36
CA ILE A 255 24.52 -2.69 -4.04
C ILE A 255 25.85 -1.93 -3.87
N LYS A 256 25.83 -0.60 -4.06
CA LYS A 256 27.01 0.26 -3.84
C LYS A 256 27.50 0.21 -2.39
N ASN A 257 26.59 0.08 -1.42
CA ASN A 257 26.88 0.07 0.01
C ASN A 257 27.09 -1.34 0.61
N ARG A 258 27.43 -2.35 -0.20
CA ARG A 258 27.64 -3.75 0.21
C ARG A 258 26.46 -4.36 1.00
N ALA A 259 25.25 -4.25 0.43
CA ALA A 259 24.01 -4.86 0.94
C ALA A 259 23.46 -4.29 2.27
N ASN A 260 23.90 -3.10 2.68
CA ASN A 260 23.25 -2.36 3.75
C ASN A 260 22.02 -1.60 3.22
N VAL A 261 20.85 -1.84 3.83
CA VAL A 261 19.62 -1.13 3.48
C VAL A 261 19.78 0.36 3.80
N GLY A 262 19.91 1.21 2.77
CA GLY A 262 20.01 2.66 2.93
C GLY A 262 18.72 3.30 3.46
N GLU A 263 18.77 4.58 3.82
CA GLU A 263 17.59 5.35 4.21
C GLU A 263 16.57 5.48 3.06
N ASP A 264 15.28 5.62 3.39
CA ASP A 264 14.20 5.78 2.41
C ASP A 264 14.43 7.07 1.59
N VAL A 265 14.60 6.96 0.27
CA VAL A 265 14.87 8.10 -0.62
C VAL A 265 13.73 9.14 -0.63
N ARG A 266 12.56 8.76 -0.10
CA ARG A 266 11.38 9.62 0.01
C ARG A 266 11.36 10.46 1.29
N SER A 267 12.11 10.08 2.33
CA SER A 267 12.33 10.93 3.49
C SER A 267 13.34 12.02 3.13
N GLY A 268 12.86 13.21 2.77
CA GLY A 268 13.74 14.37 2.60
C GLY A 268 14.48 14.70 3.90
N HIS A 269 15.75 15.14 3.77
CA HIS A 269 16.65 15.61 4.84
C HIS A 269 15.96 16.44 5.93
N THR A 270 15.39 15.77 6.93
CA THR A 270 14.86 16.42 8.13
C THR A 270 15.08 15.48 9.32
N PHE A 271 16.35 15.15 9.58
CA PHE A 271 16.88 14.83 10.90
C PHE A 271 18.42 14.85 10.79
N ARG A 272 19.02 16.03 10.94
CA ARG A 272 20.44 16.14 11.30
C ARG A 272 20.53 15.88 12.80
N LEU A 273 20.80 14.64 13.19
CA LEU A 273 21.50 14.35 14.44
C LEU A 273 22.87 13.82 14.04
N GLY A 274 23.90 14.54 14.50
CA GLY A 274 25.20 14.58 13.85
C GLY A 274 25.92 13.24 13.79
N PHE A 275 26.45 12.95 12.61
CA PHE A 275 27.78 12.36 12.49
C PHE A 275 28.49 13.07 11.33
N VAL A 276 29.59 13.73 11.68
CA VAL A 276 30.57 14.30 10.74
C VAL A 276 31.21 13.14 9.99
N GLY A 277 31.27 13.22 8.66
CA GLY A 277 31.96 12.21 7.85
C GLY A 277 31.68 12.30 6.36
N LEU A 278 32.29 13.30 5.71
CA LEU A 278 32.77 13.25 4.32
C LEU A 278 31.78 12.79 3.24
N CYS A 279 30.96 13.72 2.71
CA CYS A 279 30.71 13.81 1.26
C CYS A 279 30.04 15.15 0.93
N GLY A 280 30.80 16.25 1.03
CA GLY A 280 30.38 17.56 0.54
C GLY A 280 31.14 17.90 -0.72
N SER A 281 30.51 17.84 -1.90
CA SER A 281 31.00 18.57 -3.08
C SER A 281 30.00 18.76 -4.24
N TRP A 282 28.74 18.31 -4.15
CA TRP A 282 27.82 18.44 -5.30
C TRP A 282 26.51 19.19 -5.02
N TYR A 283 26.25 19.65 -3.79
CA TYR A 283 24.99 20.32 -3.41
C TYR A 283 25.12 21.83 -3.12
N GLU A 284 26.33 22.36 -2.97
CA GLU A 284 26.59 23.78 -2.63
C GLU A 284 26.48 24.77 -3.81
N SER A 285 26.30 24.28 -5.06
CA SER A 285 26.30 25.15 -6.25
C SER A 285 24.92 25.71 -6.63
N TRP A 286 23.82 25.18 -6.07
CA TRP A 286 22.47 25.51 -6.56
C TRP A 286 21.68 26.50 -5.69
N TYR A 287 22.19 26.89 -4.50
CA TYR A 287 21.44 27.72 -3.54
C TYR A 287 22.03 29.11 -3.29
N ARG A 288 22.91 29.61 -4.18
CA ARG A 288 23.55 30.93 -4.01
C ARG A 288 23.00 32.04 -4.92
N HIS A 289 21.90 31.81 -5.63
CA HIS A 289 21.17 32.86 -6.35
C HIS A 289 19.66 32.58 -6.37
N LYS A 290 18.97 32.91 -5.28
CA LYS A 290 17.61 33.51 -5.22
C LYS A 290 17.18 33.70 -3.77
#